data_AF-A0A1H6ZUM2-F1
#
_entry.id   AF-A0A1H6ZUM2-F1
#
_cell.length_a   1.000
_cell.length_b   1.000
_cell.length_c   1.000
_cell.angle_alpha   90.00
_cell.angle_beta   90.00
_cell.angle_gamma   90.00
#
_symmetry.space_group_name_H-M   'P 1'
#
loop_
_entity.id
_entity.type
_entity.pdbx_description
1 polymer ?
#
loop_
_entity_poly.entity_id
_entity_poly.type
_entity_poly.pdbx_seq_one_letter_code
_entity_poly.pdbx_strand_id
1 'polypeptide(L)'
;MADEIIAGQATPTSRGATAPTDAADLLEKKSTQLQSLLKCCYGDCSVWFDAIGKVNRDSVMWIASDLADEVAALSQQVLMRLNEVELSAPT
;
A
#
# COMPACT_ATOMS: atom_id res chain seq x y z
N MET A 1 12.50 -47.99 -7.98
CA MET A 1 11.57 -46.93 -7.58
C MET A 1 12.43 -45.79 -7.08
N ALA A 2 12.50 -44.70 -7.83
CA ALA A 2 13.43 -43.61 -7.58
C ALA A 2 12.82 -42.60 -6.59
N ASP A 3 13.65 -42.23 -5.64
CA ASP A 3 13.46 -41.24 -4.58
C ASP A 3 13.62 -39.84 -5.17
N GLU A 4 12.73 -38.88 -4.85
CA GLU A 4 13.11 -37.46 -4.92
C GLU A 4 12.20 -36.60 -4.02
N ILE A 5 12.75 -36.23 -2.86
CA ILE A 5 12.23 -35.17 -1.98
C ILE A 5 12.70 -33.83 -2.56
N ILE A 6 11.80 -33.07 -3.19
CA ILE A 6 12.11 -31.70 -3.63
C ILE A 6 11.86 -30.73 -2.47
N ALA A 7 12.91 -30.49 -1.69
CA ALA A 7 13.02 -29.34 -0.80
C ALA A 7 13.41 -28.10 -1.62
N GLY A 8 12.41 -27.37 -2.13
CA GLY A 8 12.59 -26.08 -2.80
C GLY A 8 12.25 -24.93 -1.85
N GLN A 9 13.21 -24.49 -1.04
CA GLN A 9 13.12 -23.18 -0.36
C GLN A 9 13.16 -22.07 -1.41
N ALA A 10 12.05 -21.38 -1.62
CA ALA A 10 12.06 -20.02 -2.13
C ALA A 10 11.96 -19.07 -0.93
N THR A 11 13.10 -18.81 -0.28
CA THR A 11 13.24 -17.66 0.60
C THR A 11 12.99 -16.43 -0.27
N PRO A 12 11.99 -15.58 -0.01
CA PRO A 12 11.87 -14.32 -0.74
C PRO A 12 13.12 -13.51 -0.37
N THR A 13 13.97 -13.26 -1.37
CA THR A 13 15.08 -12.33 -1.26
C THR A 13 14.57 -11.06 -0.61
N SER A 14 15.09 -10.73 0.57
CA SER A 14 14.87 -9.46 1.25
C SER A 14 15.02 -8.36 0.21
N ARG A 15 13.92 -7.67 -0.12
CA ARG A 15 13.86 -6.59 -1.11
C ARG A 15 14.71 -5.43 -0.59
N GLY A 16 16.01 -5.53 -0.85
CA GLY A 16 16.98 -4.49 -0.56
C GLY A 16 16.58 -3.23 -1.32
N ALA A 17 16.52 -2.12 -0.58
CA ALA A 17 16.31 -0.76 -1.07
C ALA A 17 15.29 -0.65 -2.20
N THR A 18 14.02 -0.50 -1.84
CA THR A 18 12.98 0.07 -2.72
C THR A 18 13.59 1.25 -3.50
N ALA A 19 13.71 1.08 -4.82
CA ALA A 19 14.16 2.14 -5.71
C ALA A 19 13.20 3.34 -5.57
N PRO A 20 13.64 4.58 -5.86
CA PRO A 20 12.79 5.78 -5.73
C PRO A 20 11.45 5.64 -6.46
N THR A 21 11.49 5.04 -7.65
CA THR A 21 10.33 4.71 -8.47
C THR A 21 9.41 3.71 -7.76
N ASP A 22 9.95 2.70 -7.08
CA ASP A 22 9.18 1.66 -6.38
C ASP A 22 8.37 2.23 -5.20
N ALA A 23 8.91 3.20 -4.46
CA ALA A 23 8.19 3.84 -3.35
C ALA A 23 7.09 4.80 -3.83
N ALA A 24 7.36 5.58 -4.89
CA ALA A 24 6.38 6.48 -5.49
C ALA A 24 5.24 5.71 -6.19
N ASP A 25 5.56 4.65 -6.94
CA ASP A 25 4.57 3.78 -7.58
C ASP A 25 3.70 3.08 -6.53
N LEU A 26 4.31 2.62 -5.43
CA LEU A 26 3.57 1.99 -4.34
C LEU A 26 2.67 3.01 -3.62
N LEU A 27 3.14 4.24 -3.40
CA LEU A 27 2.35 5.33 -2.86
C LEU A 27 1.13 5.63 -3.74
N GLU A 28 1.33 5.77 -5.05
CA GLU A 28 0.24 6.01 -6.01
C GLU A 28 -0.80 4.89 -5.97
N LYS A 29 -0.33 3.64 -5.98
CA LYS A 29 -1.21 2.47 -5.91
C LYS A 29 -2.03 2.45 -4.63
N LYS A 30 -1.39 2.66 -3.47
CA LYS A 30 -2.07 2.63 -2.16
C LYS A 30 -3.03 3.82 -2.01
N SER A 31 -2.66 5.00 -2.49
CA SER A 31 -3.54 6.17 -2.53
C SER A 31 -4.76 5.94 -3.41
N THR A 32 -4.59 5.31 -4.58
CA THR A 32 -5.70 4.94 -5.47
C THR A 32 -6.62 3.91 -4.84
N GLN A 33 -6.07 2.92 -4.12
CA GLN A 33 -6.86 1.95 -3.36
C GLN A 33 -7.69 2.63 -2.27
N LEU A 34 -7.08 3.55 -1.50
CA LEU A 34 -7.77 4.30 -0.46
C LEU A 34 -8.90 5.15 -1.05
N GLN A 35 -8.62 5.89 -2.11
CA GLN A 35 -9.63 6.70 -2.78
C GLN A 35 -10.78 5.84 -3.31
N SER A 36 -10.48 4.67 -3.87
CA SER A 36 -11.51 3.76 -4.41
C SER A 36 -12.38 3.20 -3.29
N LEU A 37 -11.77 2.76 -2.18
CA LEU A 37 -12.49 2.29 -1.00
C LEU A 37 -13.41 3.38 -0.43
N LEU A 38 -12.88 4.58 -0.29
CA LEU A 38 -13.61 5.71 0.23
C LEU A 38 -14.77 6.14 -0.70
N LYS A 39 -14.59 6.09 -2.03
CA LYS A 39 -15.68 6.26 -3.02
C LYS A 39 -16.79 5.22 -2.87
N CYS A 40 -16.52 4.02 -2.37
CA CYS A 40 -17.57 3.06 -2.04
C CYS A 40 -18.36 3.47 -0.78
N CYS A 41 -17.74 4.26 0.10
CA CYS A 41 -18.35 4.70 1.37
C CYS A 41 -19.22 5.97 1.21
N TYR A 42 -18.93 6.81 0.22
CA TYR A 42 -19.65 8.07 -0.02
C TYR A 42 -20.08 8.25 -1.49
N GLY A 43 -21.10 9.08 -1.74
CA GLY A 43 -21.59 9.35 -3.10
C GLY A 43 -22.49 8.23 -3.64
N ASP A 44 -22.51 8.04 -4.96
CA ASP A 44 -23.46 7.13 -5.65
C ASP A 44 -23.33 5.65 -5.23
N CYS A 45 -22.19 5.25 -4.66
CA CYS A 45 -21.96 3.90 -4.13
C CYS A 45 -22.31 3.74 -2.64
N SER A 46 -22.73 4.81 -1.96
CA SER A 46 -23.03 4.79 -0.51
C SER A 46 -24.15 3.83 -0.11
N VAL A 47 -25.07 3.50 -1.03
CA VAL A 47 -26.17 2.55 -0.77
C VAL A 47 -25.63 1.17 -0.38
N TRP A 48 -24.53 0.72 -0.99
CA TRP A 48 -23.90 -0.55 -0.61
C TRP A 48 -23.30 -0.47 0.79
N PHE A 49 -22.54 0.61 1.07
CA PHE A 49 -21.93 0.82 2.37
C PHE A 49 -22.99 0.95 3.47
N ASP A 50 -24.15 1.50 3.14
CA ASP A 50 -25.27 1.55 4.06
C ASP A 50 -25.88 0.16 4.32
N ALA A 51 -25.99 -0.66 3.28
CA ALA A 51 -26.60 -1.98 3.36
C ALA A 51 -25.75 -3.04 4.10
N ILE A 52 -24.42 -2.91 4.15
CA ILE A 52 -23.54 -3.93 4.77
C ILE A 52 -23.66 -4.02 6.30
N GLY A 53 -24.31 -3.06 6.96
CA GLY A 53 -24.55 -3.06 8.41
C GLY A 53 -23.34 -2.63 9.25
N LYS A 54 -23.60 -2.23 10.50
CA LYS A 54 -22.66 -1.50 11.38
C LYS A 54 -21.30 -2.19 11.54
N VAL A 55 -21.29 -3.49 11.85
CA VAL A 55 -20.03 -4.23 12.09
C VAL A 55 -19.14 -4.24 10.84
N ASN A 56 -19.73 -4.43 9.66
CA ASN A 56 -18.97 -4.44 8.41
C ASN A 56 -18.50 -3.03 8.02
N ARG A 57 -19.29 -2.00 8.33
CA ARG A 57 -18.84 -0.60 8.16
C ARG A 57 -17.65 -0.27 9.05
N ASP A 58 -17.68 -0.69 10.32
CA ASP A 58 -16.56 -0.49 11.24
C ASP A 58 -15.30 -1.20 10.73
N SER A 59 -15.42 -2.43 10.22
CA SER A 59 -14.30 -3.15 9.58
C SER A 59 -13.76 -2.44 8.33
N VAL A 60 -14.63 -1.91 7.48
CA VAL A 60 -14.22 -1.13 6.29
C VAL A 60 -13.49 0.15 6.71
N MET A 61 -13.98 0.83 7.74
CA MET A 61 -13.33 2.03 8.24
C MET A 61 -11.96 1.72 8.88
N TRP A 62 -11.82 0.58 9.54
CA TRP A 62 -10.54 0.11 10.05
C TRP A 62 -9.53 -0.14 8.91
N ILE A 63 -9.97 -0.80 7.82
CA ILE A 63 -9.13 -0.99 6.61
C ILE A 63 -8.74 0.36 5.99
N ALA A 64 -9.67 1.31 5.92
CA ALA A 64 -9.37 2.64 5.40
C ALA A 64 -8.35 3.39 6.27
N SER A 65 -8.41 3.23 7.60
CA SER A 65 -7.44 3.80 8.54
C SER A 65 -6.05 3.21 8.33
N ASP A 66 -5.94 1.88 8.28
CA ASP A 66 -4.66 1.20 8.06
C ASP A 66 -4.02 1.61 6.72
N LEU A 67 -4.84 1.69 5.68
CA LEU A 67 -4.38 2.13 4.37
C LEU A 67 -3.97 3.62 4.34
N ALA A 68 -4.61 4.47 5.15
CA ALA A 68 -4.20 5.87 5.30
C ALA A 68 -2.84 5.99 6.01
N ASP A 69 -2.59 5.16 7.03
CA ASP A 69 -1.30 5.11 7.72
C ASP A 69 -0.19 4.65 6.77
N GLU A 70 -0.45 3.63 5.94
CA GLU A 70 0.49 3.20 4.90
C GLU A 70 0.80 4.31 3.88
N VAL A 71 -0.22 5.02 3.40
CA VAL A 71 -0.06 6.16 2.46
C VAL A 71 0.77 7.28 3.10
N ALA A 72 0.54 7.59 4.38
CA ALA A 72 1.31 8.60 5.10
C ALA A 72 2.79 8.19 5.22
N ALA A 73 3.07 6.94 5.60
CA ALA A 73 4.42 6.42 5.72
C ALA A 73 5.16 6.40 4.37
N LEU A 74 4.48 6.01 3.29
CA LEU A 74 5.05 6.03 1.93
C LEU A 74 5.30 7.47 1.45
N SER A 75 4.40 8.40 1.76
CA SER A 75 4.58 9.83 1.44
C SER A 75 5.83 10.39 2.11
N GLN A 76 6.05 10.09 3.40
CA GLN A 76 7.24 10.51 4.12
C GLN A 76 8.53 9.92 3.52
N GLN A 77 8.50 8.64 3.14
CA GLN A 77 9.65 7.99 2.49
C GLN A 77 9.98 8.65 1.14
N VAL A 78 8.99 8.93 0.31
CA VAL A 78 9.19 9.63 -0.97
C VAL A 78 9.78 11.02 -0.74
N LEU A 79 9.24 11.79 0.21
CA LEU A 79 9.76 13.12 0.56
C LEU A 79 11.22 13.07 1.06
N MET A 80 11.53 12.14 1.96
CA MET A 80 12.89 11.98 2.47
C MET A 80 13.88 11.69 1.34
N ARG A 81 13.49 10.83 0.38
CA ARG A 81 14.35 10.45 -0.74
C ARG A 81 14.50 11.57 -1.77
N LEU A 82 13.46 12.36 -2.02
CA LEU A 82 13.58 13.56 -2.87
C LEU A 82 14.58 14.55 -2.28
N ASN A 83 14.53 14.78 -0.96
CA ASN A 83 15.49 15.65 -0.28
C ASN A 83 16.93 15.12 -0.37
N GLU A 84 17.14 13.80 -0.24
CA GLU A 84 18.46 13.19 -0.41
C GLU A 84 19.02 13.37 -1.82
N VAL A 85 18.18 13.25 -2.85
CA VAL A 85 18.58 13.48 -4.25
C VAL A 85 18.95 14.94 -4.48
N GLU A 86 18.18 15.88 -3.92
CA GLU A 86 18.47 17.32 -4.00
C GLU A 86 19.81 17.67 -3.33
N LEU A 87 20.09 17.11 -2.16
CA LEU A 87 21.38 17.30 -1.47
C LEU A 87 22.59 16.69 -2.21
N SER A 88 22.37 15.70 -3.08
CA SER A 88 23.43 15.00 -3.82
C SER A 88 23.71 15.59 -5.20
N ALA A 89 22.95 16.59 -5.66
CA ALA A 89 23.17 17.23 -6.95
C ALA A 89 24.38 18.19 -6.89
N PRO A 90 25.37 18.10 -7.80
CA PRO A 90 26.47 19.06 -7.84
C PRO A 90 25.96 20.43 -8.30
N THR A 91 26.17 21.46 -7.47
CA THR A 91 26.00 22.90 -7.79
C THR A 91 26.86 23.35 -8.95
#